data_AF-A0AA97CNL7-F1
#
_entry.id   AF-A0AA97CNL7-F1
#
_cell.length_a   1.000
_cell.length_b   1.000
_cell.length_c   1.000
_cell.angle_alpha   90.00
_cell.angle_beta   90.00
_cell.angle_gamma   90.00
#
_symmetry.space_group_name_H-M   'P 1'
#
loop_
_entity.id
_entity.type
_entity.pdbx_description
1 polymer ?
#
loop_
_entity_poly.entity_id
_entity_poly.type
_entity_poly.pdbx_seq_one_letter_code
_entity_poly.pdbx_strand_id
1 'polypeptide(L)'
;MKIQPWVEPIVEYLTADVVNSAHNRVDGIICAAQDRLQLAGLFPASIAVITDEQWHDVDYWDSFLTKLYVLQRLNNLCQHLTQAEIIQFHSRHKYLIMAYSPVGYQLTGRLVASIRKGSDLHGFFNHYKAGLMEIFSSLPARNIQVNALSHMQGYFKRKATSDEKKRLLWLINDYREGNLPISQPLAMMRQLLVQYPDNYLSEQYFFEPYPNCIPIRELPYRW
;
A
#
# COMPACT_ATOMS: atom_id res chain seq x y z
N MET A 1 -15.43 14.61 -7.81
CA MET A 1 -15.26 13.15 -7.78
C MET A 1 -16.39 12.59 -6.91
N LYS A 2 -17.15 11.58 -7.34
CA LYS A 2 -18.08 10.89 -6.42
C LYS A 2 -17.31 9.75 -5.77
N ILE A 3 -17.54 9.49 -4.48
CA ILE A 3 -17.04 8.27 -3.83
C ILE A 3 -17.52 7.09 -4.66
N GLN A 4 -16.63 6.16 -4.95
CA GLN A 4 -17.04 4.95 -5.65
C GLN A 4 -17.90 4.11 -4.68
N PRO A 5 -19.05 3.55 -5.11
CA PRO A 5 -19.97 2.83 -4.23
C PRO A 5 -19.34 1.68 -3.43
N TRP A 6 -18.20 1.14 -3.87
CA TRP A 6 -17.45 0.09 -3.16
C TRP A 6 -16.59 0.59 -2.00
N VAL A 7 -16.39 1.91 -1.87
CA VAL A 7 -15.65 2.55 -0.76
C VAL A 7 -16.57 3.03 0.37
N GLU A 8 -17.83 3.36 0.04
CA GLU A 8 -18.85 3.83 1.00
C GLU A 8 -19.06 2.93 2.23
N PRO A 9 -18.91 1.59 2.19
CA PRO A 9 -19.10 0.74 3.38
C PRO A 9 -17.90 0.71 4.35
N ILE A 10 -16.74 1.22 3.96
CA ILE A 10 -15.46 1.07 4.70
C ILE A 10 -14.84 2.41 5.14
N VAL A 11 -15.47 3.53 4.80
CA VAL A 11 -15.00 4.88 5.13
C VAL A 11 -16.18 5.67 5.68
N GLU A 12 -16.00 6.28 6.85
CA GLU A 12 -16.98 7.22 7.42
C GLU A 12 -16.50 8.67 7.24
N TYR A 13 -17.43 9.55 6.86
CA TYR A 13 -17.21 10.99 6.93
C TYR A 13 -17.46 11.44 8.35
N LEU A 14 -16.42 11.99 8.97
CA LEU A 14 -16.53 12.51 10.33
C LEU A 14 -16.22 14.00 10.32
N THR A 15 -17.14 14.79 10.86
CA THR A 15 -16.89 16.17 11.28
C THR A 15 -16.64 16.19 12.78
N ALA A 16 -15.94 17.22 13.28
CA ALA A 16 -15.61 17.35 14.70
C ALA A 16 -16.84 17.26 15.64
N ASP A 17 -18.03 17.64 15.16
CA ASP A 17 -19.28 17.62 15.93
C ASP A 17 -19.95 16.22 16.02
N VAL A 18 -19.57 15.26 15.17
CA VAL A 18 -20.22 13.93 15.03
C VAL A 18 -19.48 12.82 15.78
N VAL A 19 -18.35 13.15 16.44
CA VAL A 19 -17.44 12.16 17.04
C VAL A 19 -18.05 11.39 18.23
N ASN A 20 -19.10 11.92 18.87
CA ASN A 20 -19.72 11.31 20.05
C ASN A 20 -20.49 10.00 19.79
N SER A 21 -20.68 9.57 18.52
CA SER A 21 -21.31 8.29 18.18
C SER A 21 -20.44 7.31 17.38
N ALA A 22 -19.27 7.72 16.87
CA ALA A 22 -18.46 6.94 15.93
C ALA A 22 -17.39 6.04 16.58
N HIS A 23 -17.44 5.86 17.89
CA HIS A 23 -16.32 5.31 18.68
C HIS A 23 -15.99 3.83 18.49
N ASN A 24 -16.51 3.11 17.48
CA ASN A 24 -16.24 1.66 17.45
C ASN A 24 -16.19 0.92 16.11
N ARG A 25 -16.08 1.56 14.93
CA ARG A 25 -16.06 0.77 13.67
C ARG A 25 -15.39 1.36 12.44
N VAL A 26 -14.61 2.42 12.58
CA VAL A 26 -14.07 3.13 11.41
C VAL A 26 -12.59 2.78 11.18
N ASP A 27 -12.27 2.20 10.02
CA ASP A 27 -10.90 1.90 9.60
C ASP A 27 -10.22 3.08 8.88
N GLY A 28 -10.98 4.09 8.42
CA GLY A 28 -10.47 5.31 7.79
C GLY A 28 -11.42 6.50 7.83
N ILE A 29 -10.85 7.70 7.93
CA ILE A 29 -11.56 8.96 8.16
C ILE A 29 -11.39 9.90 6.96
N ILE A 30 -12.49 10.48 6.50
CA ILE A 30 -12.48 11.67 5.65
C ILE A 30 -12.97 12.86 6.48
N CYS A 31 -12.19 13.94 6.54
CA CYS A 31 -12.51 15.13 7.35
C CYS A 31 -12.18 16.44 6.62
N ALA A 32 -12.69 17.56 7.13
CA ALA A 32 -12.23 18.88 6.69
C ALA A 32 -10.76 19.09 7.09
N ALA A 33 -10.00 19.84 6.29
CA ALA A 33 -8.58 20.13 6.60
C ALA A 33 -8.39 20.76 8.00
N GLN A 34 -9.29 21.65 8.40
CA GLN A 34 -9.28 22.33 9.70
C GLN A 34 -9.54 21.39 10.90
N ASP A 35 -10.25 20.28 10.68
CA ASP A 35 -10.62 19.34 11.76
C ASP A 35 -9.55 18.26 11.99
N ARG A 36 -8.58 18.12 11.07
CA ARG A 36 -7.58 17.04 11.08
C ARG A 36 -6.80 16.94 12.39
N LEU A 37 -6.35 18.08 12.91
CA LEU A 37 -5.57 18.12 14.16
C LEU A 37 -6.42 17.72 15.38
N GLN A 38 -7.68 18.14 15.40
CA GLN A 38 -8.61 17.80 16.47
C GLN A 38 -8.94 16.31 16.45
N LEU A 39 -9.16 15.73 15.26
CA LEU A 39 -9.47 14.31 15.11
C LEU A 39 -8.25 13.41 15.39
N ALA A 40 -7.02 13.87 15.16
CA ALA A 40 -5.81 13.08 15.41
C ALA A 40 -5.65 12.64 16.87
N GLY A 41 -6.23 13.38 17.83
CA GLY A 41 -6.23 13.03 19.26
C GLY A 41 -7.34 12.05 19.69
N LEU A 42 -8.31 11.78 18.81
CA LEU A 42 -9.51 11.00 19.13
C LEU A 42 -9.45 9.56 18.58
N PHE A 43 -8.51 9.28 17.67
CA PHE A 43 -8.35 7.98 17.02
C PHE A 43 -6.92 7.45 17.17
N PRO A 44 -6.70 6.13 17.02
CA PRO A 44 -5.34 5.58 17.02
C PRO A 44 -4.48 6.23 15.93
N ALA A 45 -3.23 6.58 16.24
CA ALA A 45 -2.29 7.18 15.27
C ALA A 45 -2.12 6.38 13.96
N SER A 46 -2.45 5.09 13.99
CA SER A 46 -2.42 4.21 12.81
C SER A 46 -3.58 4.40 11.82
N ILE A 47 -4.66 5.08 12.20
CA ILE A 47 -5.85 5.21 11.35
C ILE A 47 -5.54 5.95 10.04
N ALA A 48 -6.18 5.55 8.95
CA ALA A 48 -6.08 6.27 7.69
C ALA A 48 -6.90 7.55 7.77
N VAL A 49 -6.33 8.70 7.39
CA VAL A 49 -7.02 10.00 7.38
C VAL A 49 -6.70 10.70 6.08
N ILE A 50 -7.72 11.22 5.41
CA ILE A 50 -7.57 12.10 4.24
C ILE A 50 -8.49 13.31 4.40
N THR A 51 -8.03 14.47 3.91
CA THR A 51 -8.86 15.68 3.93
C THR A 51 -9.75 15.78 2.70
N ASP A 52 -10.82 16.55 2.79
CA ASP A 52 -11.67 16.98 1.67
C ASP A 52 -10.93 17.79 0.59
N GLU A 53 -9.80 18.41 0.92
CA GLU A 53 -8.87 18.98 -0.06
C GLU A 53 -8.07 17.86 -0.76
N GLN A 54 -7.56 16.90 0.01
CA GLN A 54 -6.69 15.83 -0.48
C GLN A 54 -7.44 14.74 -1.27
N TRP A 55 -8.68 14.41 -0.93
CA TRP A 55 -9.41 13.32 -1.59
C TRP A 55 -9.72 13.58 -3.06
N HIS A 56 -9.59 14.82 -3.54
CA HIS A 56 -9.74 15.18 -4.94
C HIS A 56 -8.49 14.87 -5.77
N ASP A 57 -7.36 14.68 -5.10
CA ASP A 57 -6.09 14.31 -5.71
C ASP A 57 -5.94 12.79 -5.73
N VAL A 58 -5.63 12.25 -6.91
CA VAL A 58 -5.56 10.81 -7.14
C VAL A 58 -4.46 10.13 -6.32
N ASP A 59 -3.35 10.81 -6.07
CA ASP A 59 -2.20 10.23 -5.36
C ASP A 59 -2.49 10.10 -3.88
N TYR A 60 -3.08 11.15 -3.30
CA TYR A 60 -3.54 11.12 -1.93
C TYR A 60 -4.65 10.08 -1.74
N TRP A 61 -5.56 9.96 -2.71
CA TRP A 61 -6.62 8.95 -2.68
C TRP A 61 -6.09 7.51 -2.77
N ASP A 62 -5.17 7.22 -3.71
CA ASP A 62 -4.52 5.92 -3.84
C ASP A 62 -3.75 5.56 -2.56
N SER A 63 -3.04 6.53 -1.98
CA SER A 63 -2.26 6.32 -0.77
C SER A 63 -3.15 6.08 0.46
N PHE A 64 -4.23 6.84 0.60
CA PHE A 64 -5.23 6.66 1.66
C PHE A 64 -5.84 5.26 1.62
N LEU A 65 -6.32 4.82 0.44
CA LEU A 65 -6.90 3.48 0.27
C LEU A 65 -5.86 2.38 0.52
N THR A 66 -4.61 2.58 0.07
CA THR A 66 -3.52 1.65 0.35
C THR A 66 -3.29 1.50 1.86
N LYS A 67 -3.18 2.60 2.60
CA LYS A 67 -3.01 2.58 4.06
C LYS A 67 -4.19 1.89 4.75
N LEU A 68 -5.41 2.23 4.36
CA LEU A 68 -6.66 1.66 4.89
C LEU A 68 -6.66 0.13 4.79
N TYR A 69 -6.40 -0.40 3.60
CA TYR A 69 -6.43 -1.85 3.38
C TYR A 69 -5.23 -2.58 3.99
N VAL A 70 -4.05 -1.94 4.10
CA VAL A 70 -2.94 -2.51 4.88
C VAL A 70 -3.32 -2.61 6.36
N LEU A 71 -3.95 -1.58 6.94
CA LEU A 71 -4.41 -1.60 8.33
C LEU A 71 -5.44 -2.71 8.56
N GLN A 72 -6.41 -2.87 7.64
CA GLN A 72 -7.39 -3.95 7.70
C GLN A 72 -6.72 -5.33 7.69
N ARG A 73 -5.76 -5.56 6.80
CA ARG A 73 -5.00 -6.83 6.75
C ARG A 73 -4.16 -7.06 8.01
N LEU A 74 -3.60 -6.01 8.61
CA LEU A 74 -2.90 -6.11 9.91
C LEU A 74 -3.86 -6.47 11.05
N ASN A 75 -5.04 -5.85 11.08
CA ASN A 75 -6.07 -6.16 12.07
C ASN A 75 -6.53 -7.62 11.95
N ASN A 76 -6.66 -8.15 10.74
CA ASN A 76 -6.94 -9.56 10.49
C ASN A 76 -5.79 -10.48 10.95
N LEU A 77 -4.53 -10.14 10.62
CA LEU A 77 -3.34 -10.88 11.08
C LEU A 77 -3.30 -11.01 12.61
N CYS A 78 -3.69 -9.96 13.34
CA CYS A 78 -3.72 -9.96 14.80
C CYS A 78 -4.63 -11.06 15.39
N GLN A 79 -5.71 -11.45 14.69
CA GLN A 79 -6.66 -12.46 15.18
C GLN A 79 -6.08 -13.88 15.17
N HIS A 80 -5.08 -14.14 14.33
CA HIS A 80 -4.49 -15.46 14.12
C HIS A 80 -2.96 -15.39 14.14
N LEU A 81 -2.42 -14.67 15.12
CA LEU A 81 -1.02 -14.28 15.13
C LEU A 81 -0.08 -15.47 15.34
N THR A 82 0.67 -15.82 14.30
CA THR A 82 1.78 -16.78 14.38
C THR A 82 3.02 -16.22 13.71
N GLN A 83 4.19 -16.78 14.02
CA GLN A 83 5.43 -16.43 13.32
C GLN A 83 5.30 -16.63 11.80
N ALA A 84 4.66 -17.71 11.37
CA ALA A 84 4.46 -18.01 9.95
C ALA A 84 3.58 -16.96 9.26
N GLU A 85 2.48 -16.57 9.91
CA GLU A 85 1.56 -15.55 9.38
C GLU A 85 2.23 -14.18 9.29
N ILE A 86 3.06 -13.79 10.26
CA ILE A 86 3.84 -12.54 10.21
C ILE A 86 4.82 -12.54 9.02
N ILE A 87 5.56 -13.65 8.85
CA ILE A 87 6.52 -13.79 7.75
C ILE A 87 5.79 -13.77 6.40
N GLN A 88 4.66 -14.46 6.29
CA GLN A 88 3.85 -14.48 5.07
C GLN A 88 3.27 -13.09 4.77
N PHE A 89 2.72 -12.40 5.77
CA PHE A 89 2.25 -11.04 5.64
C PHE A 89 3.35 -10.14 5.08
N HIS A 90 4.52 -10.13 5.72
CA HIS A 90 5.65 -9.31 5.29
C HIS A 90 6.08 -9.66 3.86
N SER A 91 6.15 -10.94 3.53
CA SER A 91 6.56 -11.42 2.21
C SER A 91 5.65 -10.92 1.10
N ARG A 92 4.33 -10.90 1.32
CA ARG A 92 3.32 -10.42 0.36
C ARG A 92 3.28 -8.89 0.23
N HIS A 93 3.75 -8.17 1.24
CA HIS A 93 3.78 -6.70 1.25
C HIS A 93 5.14 -6.11 0.88
N LYS A 94 6.16 -6.95 0.67
CA LYS A 94 7.54 -6.54 0.46
C LYS A 94 7.72 -5.39 -0.54
N TYR A 95 7.19 -5.55 -1.76
CA TYR A 95 7.36 -4.53 -2.80
C TYR A 95 6.48 -3.31 -2.57
N LEU A 96 5.35 -3.47 -1.89
CA LEU A 96 4.52 -2.35 -1.46
C LEU A 96 5.23 -1.49 -0.40
N ILE A 97 5.86 -2.12 0.59
CA ILE A 97 6.68 -1.43 1.60
C ILE A 97 7.85 -0.73 0.92
N MET A 98 8.55 -1.40 0.00
CA MET A 98 9.67 -0.81 -0.75
C MET A 98 9.25 0.40 -1.58
N ALA A 99 8.06 0.37 -2.18
CA ALA A 99 7.51 1.46 -2.98
C ALA A 99 7.15 2.71 -2.17
N TYR A 100 7.01 2.58 -0.85
CA TYR A 100 6.84 3.71 0.08
C TYR A 100 8.16 4.12 0.73
N SER A 101 8.98 3.14 1.15
CA SER A 101 10.22 3.40 1.86
C SER A 101 11.23 2.27 1.66
N PRO A 102 12.31 2.47 0.88
CA PRO A 102 13.39 1.50 0.76
C PRO A 102 14.10 1.26 2.10
N VAL A 103 14.24 2.31 2.91
CA VAL A 103 14.78 2.22 4.27
C VAL A 103 13.84 1.41 5.16
N GLY A 104 12.54 1.70 5.11
CA GLY A 104 11.50 0.96 5.82
C GLY A 104 11.48 -0.52 5.44
N TYR A 105 11.63 -0.84 4.15
CA TYR A 105 11.76 -2.21 3.66
C TYR A 105 12.97 -2.94 4.29
N GLN A 106 14.14 -2.32 4.35
CA GLN A 106 15.33 -2.93 4.96
C GLN A 106 15.18 -3.10 6.48
N LEU A 107 14.58 -2.13 7.17
CA LEU A 107 14.34 -2.21 8.60
C LEU A 107 13.33 -3.30 8.96
N THR A 108 12.18 -3.30 8.29
CA THR A 108 11.11 -4.27 8.53
C THR A 108 11.51 -5.69 8.13
N GLY A 109 12.30 -5.86 7.06
CA GLY A 109 12.85 -7.17 6.68
C GLY A 109 13.79 -7.74 7.75
N ARG A 110 14.69 -6.90 8.30
CA ARG A 110 15.57 -7.31 9.42
C ARG A 110 14.78 -7.65 10.69
N LEU A 111 13.74 -6.86 10.99
CA LEU A 111 12.86 -7.08 12.12
C LEU A 111 12.14 -8.44 12.00
N VAL A 112 11.53 -8.74 10.84
CA VAL A 112 10.85 -10.03 10.64
C VAL A 112 11.84 -11.20 10.68
N ALA A 113 13.06 -11.03 10.16
CA ALA A 113 14.10 -12.06 10.23
C ALA A 113 14.63 -12.33 11.66
N SER A 114 14.38 -11.42 12.61
CA SER A 114 14.81 -11.59 14.01
C SER A 114 13.82 -12.40 14.85
N ILE A 115 12.64 -12.76 14.33
CA ILE A 115 11.69 -13.59 15.08
C ILE A 115 12.32 -14.96 15.37
N ARG A 116 12.22 -15.42 16.62
CA ARG A 116 12.74 -16.70 17.09
C ARG A 116 11.61 -17.50 17.74
N LYS A 117 11.83 -18.81 17.90
CA LYS A 117 10.92 -19.66 18.67
C LYS A 117 10.82 -19.13 20.11
N GLY A 118 9.58 -18.89 20.57
CA GLY A 118 9.32 -18.34 21.91
C GLY A 118 9.37 -16.81 22.02
N SER A 119 9.53 -16.08 20.92
CA SER A 119 9.37 -14.62 20.91
C SER A 119 7.96 -14.22 21.37
N ASP A 120 7.85 -13.10 22.09
CA ASP A 120 6.58 -12.41 22.32
C ASP A 120 6.06 -11.86 20.99
N LEU A 121 5.14 -12.60 20.37
CA LEU A 121 4.58 -12.24 19.08
C LEU A 121 3.69 -11.00 19.17
N HIS A 122 2.98 -10.78 20.28
CA HIS A 122 2.10 -9.62 20.41
C HIS A 122 2.90 -8.33 20.54
N GLY A 123 3.93 -8.31 21.39
CA GLY A 123 4.87 -7.19 21.49
C GLY A 123 5.56 -6.91 20.15
N PHE A 124 6.03 -7.96 19.48
CA PHE A 124 6.60 -7.86 18.14
C PHE A 124 5.61 -7.24 17.14
N PHE A 125 4.39 -7.77 17.09
CA PHE A 125 3.36 -7.35 16.15
C PHE A 125 3.00 -5.88 16.35
N ASN A 126 2.87 -5.40 17.60
CA ASN A 126 2.58 -4.01 17.88
C ASN A 126 3.70 -3.08 17.36
N HIS A 127 4.97 -3.44 17.58
CA HIS A 127 6.11 -2.70 17.05
C HIS A 127 6.15 -2.72 15.51
N TYR A 128 5.94 -3.89 14.91
CA TYR A 128 5.90 -4.07 13.46
C TYR A 128 4.75 -3.28 12.81
N LYS A 129 3.53 -3.36 13.38
CA LYS A 129 2.35 -2.59 12.95
C LYS A 129 2.63 -1.09 13.01
N ALA A 130 3.16 -0.58 14.12
CA ALA A 130 3.49 0.84 14.24
C ALA A 130 4.48 1.28 13.16
N GLY A 131 5.55 0.52 12.93
CA GLY A 131 6.54 0.82 11.88
C GLY A 131 5.95 0.80 10.47
N LEU A 132 5.06 -0.13 10.15
CA LEU A 132 4.37 -0.13 8.86
C LEU A 132 3.43 1.06 8.69
N MET A 133 2.66 1.40 9.73
CA MET A 133 1.73 2.54 9.66
C MET A 133 2.45 3.87 9.53
N GLU A 134 3.67 3.97 10.06
CA GLU A 134 4.57 5.09 9.81
C GLU A 134 5.05 5.11 8.36
N ILE A 135 5.47 3.98 7.79
CA ILE A 135 5.89 3.90 6.37
C ILE A 135 4.75 4.34 5.43
N PHE A 136 3.53 3.90 5.70
CA PHE A 136 2.34 4.22 4.89
C PHE A 136 1.68 5.56 5.23
N SER A 137 2.26 6.36 6.14
CA SER A 137 1.72 7.69 6.49
C SER A 137 2.08 8.77 5.46
N SER A 138 3.11 8.50 4.65
CA SER A 138 3.65 9.42 3.65
C SER A 138 3.16 9.11 2.24
N LEU A 139 3.18 10.11 1.36
CA LEU A 139 2.91 9.91 -0.06
C LEU A 139 4.14 9.27 -0.74
N PRO A 140 3.99 8.13 -1.44
CA PRO A 140 5.12 7.46 -2.06
C PRO A 140 5.62 8.26 -3.27
N ALA A 141 6.90 8.64 -3.26
CA ALA A 141 7.51 9.32 -4.40
C ALA A 141 7.65 8.39 -5.61
N ARG A 142 7.35 8.89 -6.81
CA ARG A 142 7.37 8.14 -8.07
C ARG A 142 8.68 7.39 -8.32
N ASN A 143 9.83 8.02 -8.06
CA ASN A 143 11.14 7.40 -8.19
C ASN A 143 11.34 6.18 -7.26
N ILE A 144 10.73 6.19 -6.08
CA ILE A 144 10.74 5.05 -5.15
C ILE A 144 9.87 3.91 -5.68
N GLN A 145 8.71 4.22 -6.25
CA GLN A 145 7.87 3.22 -6.90
C GLN A 145 8.56 2.60 -8.14
N VAL A 146 9.27 3.40 -8.92
CA VAL A 146 10.12 2.93 -10.04
C VAL A 146 11.21 1.98 -9.55
N ASN A 147 11.78 2.23 -8.38
CA ASN A 147 12.73 1.30 -7.78
C ASN A 147 12.09 -0.06 -7.47
N ALA A 148 10.91 -0.08 -6.85
CA ALA A 148 10.16 -1.32 -6.60
C ALA A 148 9.82 -2.07 -7.91
N LEU A 149 9.36 -1.35 -8.95
CA LEU A 149 9.12 -1.91 -10.28
C LEU A 149 10.39 -2.53 -10.88
N SER A 150 11.53 -1.85 -10.76
CA SER A 150 12.82 -2.34 -11.26
C SER A 150 13.27 -3.62 -10.53
N HIS A 151 13.01 -3.72 -9.23
CA HIS A 151 13.25 -4.96 -8.48
C HIS A 151 12.33 -6.10 -8.96
N MET A 152 11.05 -5.83 -9.20
CA MET A 152 10.10 -6.82 -9.71
C MET A 152 10.41 -7.24 -11.16
N GLN A 153 10.93 -6.33 -11.99
CA GLN A 153 11.42 -6.65 -13.35
C GLN A 153 12.49 -7.75 -13.33
N GLY A 154 13.29 -7.83 -12.25
CA GLY A 154 14.35 -8.82 -12.08
C GLY A 154 13.89 -10.28 -12.20
N TYR A 155 12.63 -10.58 -11.84
CA TYR A 155 12.06 -11.93 -11.92
C TYR A 155 11.99 -12.47 -13.35
N PHE A 156 11.88 -11.56 -14.33
CA PHE A 156 11.77 -11.92 -15.74
C PHE A 156 13.12 -11.93 -16.46
N LYS A 157 14.22 -11.50 -15.81
CA LYS A 157 15.53 -11.25 -16.43
C LYS A 157 16.06 -12.43 -17.27
N ARG A 158 15.88 -13.66 -16.77
CA ARG A 158 16.36 -14.91 -17.39
C ARG A 158 15.28 -15.69 -18.15
N LYS A 159 14.02 -15.23 -18.12
CA LYS A 159 12.86 -15.94 -18.68
C LYS A 159 12.27 -15.23 -19.89
N ALA A 160 12.09 -13.91 -19.78
CA ALA A 160 11.52 -13.08 -20.83
C ALA A 160 12.48 -12.85 -22.00
N THR A 161 11.90 -12.75 -23.19
CA THR A 161 12.56 -12.38 -24.44
C THR A 161 13.18 -10.99 -24.35
N SER A 162 14.12 -10.70 -25.26
CA SER A 162 14.75 -9.38 -25.32
C SER A 162 13.74 -8.26 -25.56
N ASP A 163 12.70 -8.49 -26.34
CA ASP A 163 11.70 -7.47 -26.68
C ASP A 163 10.73 -7.22 -25.53
N GLU A 164 10.29 -8.27 -24.82
CA GLU A 164 9.52 -8.12 -23.58
C GLU A 164 10.29 -7.33 -22.52
N LYS A 165 11.59 -7.61 -22.34
CA LYS A 165 12.43 -6.86 -21.39
C LYS A 165 12.56 -5.39 -21.76
N LYS A 166 12.78 -5.10 -23.05
CA LYS A 166 12.86 -3.72 -23.56
C LYS A 166 11.54 -2.99 -23.38
N ARG A 167 10.42 -3.64 -23.70
CA ARG A 167 9.09 -3.04 -23.57
C ARG A 167 8.73 -2.76 -22.11
N LEU A 168 9.05 -3.67 -21.18
CA LEU A 168 8.82 -3.43 -19.75
C LEU A 168 9.69 -2.28 -19.22
N LEU A 169 10.97 -2.25 -19.62
CA LEU A 169 11.86 -1.15 -19.25
C LEU A 169 11.35 0.21 -19.78
N TRP A 170 10.86 0.24 -21.02
CA TRP A 170 10.27 1.44 -21.61
C TRP A 170 9.07 1.91 -20.79
N LEU A 171 8.13 1.03 -20.44
CA LEU A 171 6.97 1.39 -19.61
C LEU A 171 7.35 1.93 -18.23
N ILE A 172 8.36 1.32 -17.59
CA ILE A 172 8.87 1.79 -16.28
C ILE A 172 9.49 3.19 -16.40
N ASN A 173 10.27 3.44 -17.46
CA ASN A 173 10.87 4.75 -17.69
C ASN A 173 9.82 5.81 -18.03
N ASP A 174 8.83 5.48 -18.87
CA ASP A 174 7.79 6.44 -19.25
C ASP A 174 6.85 6.76 -18.05
N TYR A 175 6.61 5.77 -17.18
CA TYR A 175 6.02 6.00 -15.86
C TYR A 175 6.87 6.95 -15.01
N ARG A 176 8.20 6.75 -14.95
CA ARG A 176 9.12 7.60 -14.19
C ARG A 176 9.05 9.06 -14.62
N GLU A 177 8.99 9.32 -15.93
CA GLU A 177 8.87 10.67 -16.48
C GLU A 177 7.45 11.27 -16.31
N GLY A 178 6.47 10.46 -15.88
CA GLY A 178 5.09 10.88 -15.64
C GLY A 178 4.20 10.87 -16.89
N ASN A 179 4.67 10.28 -17.99
CA ASN A 179 3.92 10.21 -19.25
C ASN A 179 2.85 9.12 -19.24
N LEU A 180 3.06 8.05 -18.46
CA LEU A 180 2.12 6.95 -18.29
C LEU A 180 1.76 6.77 -16.81
N PRO A 181 0.57 6.23 -16.50
CA PRO A 181 0.23 5.83 -15.15
C PRO A 181 0.93 4.53 -14.74
N ILE A 182 1.06 4.28 -13.43
CA ILE A 182 1.69 3.07 -12.88
C ILE A 182 0.98 1.78 -13.30
N SER A 183 -0.31 1.85 -13.63
CA SER A 183 -1.09 0.71 -14.12
C SER A 183 -0.47 0.06 -15.37
N GLN A 184 0.20 0.83 -16.24
CA GLN A 184 0.77 0.34 -17.49
C GLN A 184 1.93 -0.65 -17.27
N PRO A 185 3.00 -0.32 -16.51
CA PRO A 185 4.04 -1.30 -16.19
C PRO A 185 3.49 -2.48 -15.35
N LEU A 186 2.52 -2.25 -14.46
CA LEU A 186 1.90 -3.33 -13.68
C LEU A 186 1.12 -4.32 -14.56
N ALA A 187 0.35 -3.84 -15.53
CA ALA A 187 -0.39 -4.66 -16.47
C ALA A 187 0.55 -5.54 -17.30
N MET A 188 1.67 -4.96 -17.79
CA MET A 188 2.69 -5.74 -18.49
C MET A 188 3.33 -6.80 -17.60
N MET A 189 3.66 -6.48 -16.35
CA MET A 189 4.20 -7.49 -15.42
C MET A 189 3.20 -8.61 -15.13
N ARG A 190 1.90 -8.31 -15.04
CA ARG A 190 0.84 -9.33 -14.92
C ARG A 190 0.78 -10.24 -16.15
N GLN A 191 0.87 -9.67 -17.35
CA GLN A 191 0.97 -10.47 -18.59
C GLN A 191 2.20 -11.38 -18.56
N LEU A 192 3.36 -10.85 -18.17
CA LEU A 192 4.59 -11.65 -18.04
C LEU A 192 4.47 -12.75 -16.98
N LEU A 193 3.71 -12.54 -15.90
CA LEU A 193 3.45 -13.59 -14.91
C LEU A 193 2.58 -14.73 -15.45
N VAL A 194 1.66 -14.46 -16.38
CA VAL A 194 0.89 -15.52 -17.05
C VAL A 194 1.82 -16.41 -17.88
N GLN A 195 2.75 -15.81 -18.60
CA GLN A 195 3.69 -16.53 -19.47
C GLN A 195 4.88 -17.14 -18.70
N TYR A 196 5.30 -16.49 -17.63
CA TYR A 196 6.44 -16.87 -16.79
C TYR A 196 6.03 -16.89 -15.31
N PRO A 197 5.23 -17.89 -14.88
CA PRO A 197 4.73 -17.94 -13.52
C PRO A 197 5.83 -17.87 -12.47
N ASP A 198 5.55 -17.11 -11.42
CA ASP A 198 6.36 -16.99 -10.22
C ASP A 198 5.44 -16.79 -9.02
N ASN A 199 5.34 -17.81 -8.17
CA ASN A 199 4.40 -17.82 -7.04
C ASN A 199 4.67 -16.64 -6.09
N TYR A 200 5.95 -16.36 -5.81
CA TYR A 200 6.32 -15.31 -4.88
C TYR A 200 5.92 -13.92 -5.38
N LEU A 201 6.19 -13.62 -6.66
CA LEU A 201 5.83 -12.34 -7.27
C LEU A 201 4.32 -12.22 -7.46
N SER A 202 3.61 -13.31 -7.79
CA SER A 202 2.15 -13.29 -8.00
C SER A 202 1.34 -12.94 -6.74
N GLU A 203 1.89 -13.18 -5.55
CA GLU A 203 1.22 -12.89 -4.27
C GLU A 203 1.47 -11.45 -3.76
N GLN A 204 2.14 -10.60 -4.54
CA GLN A 204 2.54 -9.26 -4.08
C GLN A 204 1.37 -8.27 -4.13
N TYR A 205 1.03 -7.70 -2.97
CA TYR A 205 0.02 -6.65 -2.85
C TYR A 205 0.41 -5.33 -3.56
N PHE A 206 1.63 -5.20 -4.08
CA PHE A 206 1.98 -4.05 -4.91
C PHE A 206 1.15 -3.98 -6.20
N PHE A 207 0.78 -5.15 -6.76
CA PHE A 207 -0.09 -5.23 -7.94
C PHE A 207 -1.52 -4.79 -7.69
N GLU A 208 -2.01 -4.97 -6.47
CA GLU A 208 -3.38 -4.66 -6.03
C GLU A 208 -3.41 -4.42 -4.52
N PRO A 209 -3.05 -3.21 -4.06
CA PRO A 209 -2.96 -2.93 -2.63
C PRO A 209 -4.32 -2.87 -1.96
N TYR A 210 -5.36 -2.64 -2.75
CA TYR A 210 -6.76 -2.67 -2.38
C TYR A 210 -7.59 -3.16 -3.58
N PRO A 211 -8.77 -3.77 -3.36
CA PRO A 211 -9.64 -4.26 -4.41
C PRO A 211 -9.99 -3.18 -5.42
N ASN A 212 -10.01 -3.54 -6.71
CA ASN A 212 -10.39 -2.63 -7.79
C ASN A 212 -9.53 -1.35 -7.84
N CYS A 213 -8.23 -1.43 -7.56
CA CYS A 213 -7.34 -0.25 -7.61
C CYS A 213 -7.07 0.30 -9.02
N ILE A 214 -7.34 -0.49 -10.07
CA ILE A 214 -6.99 -0.16 -11.45
C ILE A 214 -7.61 1.17 -11.92
N PRO A 215 -8.91 1.44 -11.76
CA PRO A 215 -9.51 2.69 -12.23
C PRO A 215 -8.96 3.96 -11.58
N ILE A 216 -8.40 3.85 -10.37
CA ILE A 216 -7.72 4.97 -9.69
C ILE A 216 -6.29 5.09 -10.23
N ARG A 217 -5.57 3.96 -10.29
CA ARG A 217 -4.17 3.89 -10.74
C ARG A 217 -3.96 4.06 -12.24
N GLU A 218 -5.03 4.13 -13.03
CA GLU A 218 -5.03 4.45 -14.45
C GLU A 218 -5.23 5.94 -14.74
N LEU A 219 -5.70 6.72 -13.76
CA LEU A 219 -5.89 8.15 -13.96
C LEU A 219 -4.53 8.84 -14.14
N PRO A 220 -4.41 9.79 -15.08
CA PRO A 220 -3.19 10.56 -15.24
C PRO A 220 -2.94 11.40 -13.98
N TYR A 221 -1.67 11.47 -13.57
CA TYR A 221 -1.21 12.40 -12.54
C TYR A 221 -1.57 13.82 -12.99
N ARG A 222 -2.28 14.58 -12.15
CA ARG A 222 -2.54 16.00 -12.41
C ARG A 222 -1.26 16.78 -12.08
N TRP A 223 -0.79 17.57 -13.03
CA TRP A 223 0.37 18.46 -12.88
C TRP A 223 -0.03 19.79 -12.23
#